data_AF-A0A7Y3GIR7-F1
#
_entry.id   AF-A0A7Y3GIR7-F1
#
_cell.length_a   1.000
_cell.length_b   1.000
_cell.length_c   1.000
_cell.angle_alpha   90.00
_cell.angle_beta   90.00
_cell.angle_gamma   90.00
#
_symmetry.space_group_name_H-M   'P 1'
#
loop_
_entity.id
_entity.type
_entity.pdbx_description
1 polymer ?
#
loop_
_entity_poly.entity_id
_entity_poly.type
_entity_poly.pdbx_seq_one_letter_code
_entity_poly.pdbx_strand_id
1 'polypeptide(L)' 'MTRKKGQKFSKKHGSDAKADPAVKDKLEKKAKNGQVACAAAFQISQELEVSPADIGKTMDLLELKL' A
#
# COMPACT_ATOMS: atom_id res chain seq x y z
N MET A 1 -1.98 -4.72 24.49
CA MET A 1 -2.47 -4.30 23.15
C MET A 1 -2.32 -5.46 22.17
N THR A 2 -3.24 -6.42 22.20
CA THR A 2 -3.19 -7.62 21.34
C THR A 2 -4.04 -7.34 20.08
N ARG A 3 -3.40 -6.96 18.96
CA ARG A 3 -4.11 -6.90 17.68
C ARG A 3 -4.58 -8.32 17.33
N LYS A 4 -5.90 -8.50 17.22
CA LYS A 4 -6.55 -9.76 16.83
C LYS A 4 -6.00 -10.17 15.45
N LYS A 5 -5.25 -11.27 15.43
CA LYS A 5 -4.59 -11.84 14.26
C LYS A 5 -5.65 -12.05 13.16
N GLY A 6 -5.58 -11.31 12.05
CA GLY A 6 -6.40 -11.59 10.84
C GLY A 6 -7.30 -10.48 10.30
N GLN A 7 -7.22 -9.22 10.77
CA GLN A 7 -7.89 -8.14 10.04
C GLN A 7 -7.03 -7.71 8.85
N LYS A 8 -7.50 -8.07 7.65
CA LYS A 8 -6.94 -7.57 6.40
C LYS A 8 -7.01 -6.06 6.41
N PHE A 9 -5.89 -5.44 6.07
CA PHE A 9 -5.75 -4.01 5.93
C PHE A 9 -6.85 -3.46 5.02
N SER A 10 -7.06 -4.09 3.86
CA SER A 10 -8.09 -3.77 2.86
C SER A 10 -9.50 -3.50 3.42
N LYS A 11 -9.88 -4.08 4.58
CA LYS A 11 -11.18 -3.83 5.23
C LYS A 11 -11.35 -2.42 5.78
N LYS A 12 -10.26 -1.64 5.95
CA LYS A 12 -10.34 -0.22 6.34
C LYS A 12 -10.89 0.66 5.24
N HIS A 13 -10.79 0.21 3.99
CA HIS A 13 -11.29 0.93 2.85
C HIS A 13 -12.58 0.27 2.35
N GLY A 14 -13.56 1.09 1.97
CA GLY A 14 -14.80 0.58 1.37
C GLY A 14 -14.51 -0.17 0.08
N SER A 15 -15.44 -1.01 -0.38
CA SER A 15 -15.32 -1.82 -1.61
C SER A 15 -15.00 -1.02 -2.89
N ASP A 16 -15.11 0.31 -2.84
CA ASP A 16 -14.77 1.26 -3.90
C ASP A 16 -13.26 1.63 -3.94
N ALA A 17 -12.47 1.03 -3.06
CA ALA A 17 -11.03 1.24 -3.00
C ALA A 17 -10.31 0.63 -4.20
N LYS A 18 -10.17 1.41 -5.28
CA LYS A 18 -9.30 1.06 -6.41
C LYS A 18 -7.83 1.27 -6.03
N ALA A 19 -7.07 0.18 -6.09
CA ALA A 19 -5.63 0.23 -6.21
C ALA A 19 -5.29 0.64 -7.65
N ASP A 20 -4.46 1.66 -7.81
CA ASP A 20 -3.98 2.03 -9.13
C ASP A 20 -2.99 0.95 -9.62
N PRO A 21 -3.20 0.35 -10.80
CA PRO A 21 -2.36 -0.75 -11.26
C PRO A 21 -0.89 -0.33 -11.44
N ALA A 22 -0.62 0.94 -11.78
CA ALA A 22 0.75 1.45 -11.90
C ALA A 22 1.43 1.56 -10.53
N VAL A 23 0.69 1.98 -9.51
CA VAL A 23 1.15 2.01 -8.11
C VAL A 23 1.42 0.60 -7.60
N LYS A 24 0.51 -0.33 -7.88
CA LYS A 24 0.63 -1.74 -7.49
C LYS A 24 1.91 -2.37 -8.06
N ASP A 25 2.15 -2.25 -9.36
CA ASP A 25 3.35 -2.81 -10.00
C ASP A 25 4.65 -2.26 -9.39
N LYS A 26 4.73 -0.94 -9.16
CA LYS A 26 5.91 -0.35 -8.52
C LYS A 26 6.07 -0.77 -7.06
N LEU A 27 4.98 -0.86 -6.31
CA LEU A 27 5.00 -1.34 -4.94
C LEU A 27 5.46 -2.80 -4.87
N GLU A 28 4.95 -3.68 -5.74
CA GLU A 28 5.39 -5.08 -5.79
C GLU A 28 6.87 -5.20 -6.18
N LYS A 29 7.36 -4.38 -7.12
CA LYS A 29 8.78 -4.34 -7.49
C LYS A 29 9.68 -3.83 -6.37
N LYS A 30 9.22 -2.86 -5.57
CA LYS A 30 9.98 -2.33 -4.43
C LYS A 30 9.75 -3.11 -3.14
N ALA A 31 8.70 -3.93 -3.06
CA ALA A 31 8.38 -4.74 -1.92
C ALA A 31 9.43 -5.84 -1.75
N LYS A 32 9.95 -5.98 -0.53
CA LYS A 32 10.81 -7.09 -0.13
C LYS A 32 10.14 -7.79 1.04
N ASN A 33 9.89 -9.09 0.91
CA ASN A 33 9.22 -9.90 1.93
C ASN A 33 7.84 -9.35 2.36
N GLY A 34 7.09 -8.76 1.43
CA GLY A 34 5.79 -8.12 1.75
C GLY A 34 5.93 -6.83 2.56
N GLN A 35 7.11 -6.22 2.54
CA GLN A 35 7.39 -4.93 3.19
C GLN A 35 7.90 -3.91 2.17
N VAL A 36 7.47 -2.66 2.30
CA VAL A 36 7.92 -1.53 1.48
C VAL A 36 8.38 -0.43 2.42
N ALA A 37 9.58 0.10 2.20
CA ALA A 37 10.07 1.22 3.01
C ALA A 37 9.23 2.49 2.78
N CYS A 38 9.03 3.30 3.84
CA CYS A 38 8.28 4.56 3.76
C CYS A 38 8.86 5.50 2.69
N ALA A 39 10.19 5.57 2.59
CA ALA A 39 10.87 6.34 1.55
C ALA A 39 10.56 5.82 0.13
N ALA A 40 10.47 4.50 -0.05
CA ALA A 40 10.13 3.90 -1.33
C ALA A 40 8.68 4.22 -1.74
N ALA A 41 7.74 4.15 -0.79
CA ALA A 41 6.34 4.54 -0.99
C ALA A 41 6.21 6.02 -1.41
N PHE A 42 6.91 6.93 -0.72
CA PHE A 42 6.92 8.36 -1.05
C PHE A 42 7.60 8.67 -2.39
N GLN A 43 8.62 7.91 -2.77
CA GLN A 43 9.23 8.06 -4.09
C GLN A 43 8.25 7.65 -5.19
N ILE A 44 7.51 6.55 -4.99
CA ILE A 44 6.49 6.09 -5.94
C ILE A 44 5.37 7.11 -6.09
N SER A 45 4.92 7.76 -4.99
CA SER A 45 3.90 8.83 -5.09
C SER A 45 4.36 9.99 -5.96
N GLN A 46 5.62 10.42 -5.82
CA GLN A 46 6.15 11.51 -6.64
C GLN A 46 6.32 11.10 -8.11
N GLU A 47 6.80 9.88 -8.35
CA GLU A 47 7.06 9.38 -9.71
C GLU A 47 5.78 9.06 -10.50
N LEU A 48 4.66 8.86 -9.81
CA LEU A 48 3.35 8.62 -10.43
C LEU A 48 2.40 9.82 -10.28
N GLU A 49 2.87 10.93 -9.68
CA GLU A 49 2.04 12.11 -9.33
C GLU A 49 0.73 11.75 -8.61
N VAL A 50 0.78 10.75 -7.74
CA VAL A 50 -0.36 10.32 -6.92
C VAL A 50 -0.18 10.75 -5.47
N SER A 51 -1.29 10.87 -4.74
CA SER A 51 -1.23 11.20 -3.32
C SER A 51 -0.58 10.07 -2.52
N PRO A 52 0.26 10.37 -1.50
CA PRO A 52 0.76 9.37 -0.57
C PRO A 52 -0.37 8.64 0.18
N ALA A 53 -1.56 9.25 0.28
CA ALA A 53 -2.76 8.58 0.79
C ALA A 53 -3.21 7.42 -0.11
N ASP A 54 -3.16 7.58 -1.44
CA ASP A 54 -3.48 6.53 -2.40
C ASP A 54 -2.41 5.42 -2.42
N ILE A 55 -1.13 5.77 -2.23
CA ILE A 55 -0.07 4.77 -2.01
C ILE A 55 -0.37 3.95 -0.74
N GLY A 56 -0.64 4.62 0.38
CA GLY A 56 -0.93 3.96 1.65
C GLY A 56 -2.16 3.05 1.56
N LYS A 57 -3.22 3.51 0.88
CA LYS A 57 -4.41 2.72 0.59
C LYS A 57 -4.08 1.51 -0.29
N THR A 58 -3.25 1.68 -1.31
CA THR A 58 -2.82 0.57 -2.18
C THR A 58 -1.97 -0.43 -1.41
N MET A 59 -1.07 0.01 -0.55
CA MET A 59 -0.29 -0.86 0.34
C MET A 59 -1.21 -1.62 1.32
N ASP A 60 -2.21 -0.96 1.87
CA ASP A 60 -3.21 -1.53 2.77
C ASP A 60 -4.10 -2.56 2.01
N LEU A 61 -4.46 -2.28 0.76
CA LEU A 61 -5.13 -3.24 -0.14
C LEU A 61 -4.27 -4.47 -0.47
N LEU A 62 -2.96 -4.27 -0.66
CA LEU A 62 -1.98 -5.32 -0.96
C LEU A 62 -1.45 -6.05 0.30
N GLU A 63 -1.94 -5.67 1.49
CA GLU A 63 -1.48 -6.17 2.78
C GLU A 63 0.04 -6.00 3.02
N LEU A 64 0.64 -5.00 2.37
CA LEU A 64 2.05 -4.65 2.52
C LEU A 64 2.29 -3.91 3.84
N LYS A 65 3.42 -4.21 4.46
CA LYS A 65 3.84 -3.55 5.71
C LYS A 65 4.94 -2.52 5.43
N LEU A 66 5.04 -1.52 6.31
CA LEU A 66 6.16 -0.57 6.37
C LEU A 66 7.21 -1.06 7.35
#